data_AF-A0A022M9E7-F1
#
_entry.id   AF-A0A022M9E7-F1
#
_cell.length_a   1.000
_cell.length_b   1.000
_cell.length_c   1.000
_cell.angle_alpha   90.00
_cell.angle_beta   90.00
_cell.angle_gamma   90.00
#
_symmetry.space_group_name_H-M   'P 1'
#
loop_
_entity.id
_entity.type
_entity.pdbx_description
1 polymer ?
#
loop_
_entity_poly.entity_id
_entity_poly.type
_entity_poly.pdbx_seq_one_letter_code
_entity_poly.pdbx_strand_id
1 'polypeptide(L)'
;MATHDDWYFTRDPGEFLARAGDFLRSRPARHTVHLTVAETLRTRGAGVYGASDPEFGVLAGADGHGVRAAFLRTPPHPLVPTALTGRQADALAARLAGREHAGSGGLTGVNADDATAAAFAAAWRRH
;
A
#
# COMPACT_ATOMS: atom_id res chain seq x y z
N MET A 1 -16.24 19.86 -1.50
CA MET A 1 -16.48 18.47 -1.97
C MET A 1 -15.49 17.58 -1.20
N ALA A 2 -15.96 16.62 -0.42
CA ALA A 2 -15.09 15.81 0.43
C ALA A 2 -14.22 14.92 -0.45
N THR A 3 -12.92 15.21 -0.53
CA THR A 3 -11.93 14.37 -1.19
C THR A 3 -11.73 13.14 -0.31
N HIS A 4 -12.52 12.09 -0.49
CA HIS A 4 -12.39 10.88 0.32
C HIS A 4 -11.05 10.23 -0.03
N ASP A 5 -10.12 10.16 0.93
CA ASP A 5 -8.89 9.39 0.75
C ASP A 5 -9.19 7.91 1.05
N ASP A 6 -10.11 7.34 0.26
CA ASP A 6 -10.63 6.00 0.45
C ASP A 6 -9.66 4.98 -0.15
N TRP A 7 -9.06 4.19 0.73
CA TRP A 7 -8.15 3.12 0.36
C TRP A 7 -8.93 1.85 0.04
N TYR A 8 -8.81 1.39 -1.21
CA TYR A 8 -9.22 0.04 -1.59
C TYR A 8 -8.14 -0.96 -1.15
N PHE A 9 -8.52 -2.03 -0.45
CA PHE A 9 -7.61 -3.07 0.00
C PHE A 9 -7.92 -4.41 -0.68
N THR A 10 -6.88 -5.15 -1.02
CA THR A 10 -7.01 -6.51 -1.57
C THR A 10 -5.83 -7.39 -1.17
N ARG A 11 -6.01 -8.69 -1.23
CA ARG A 11 -4.93 -9.70 -1.11
C ARG A 11 -4.58 -10.33 -2.45
N ASP A 12 -5.31 -9.98 -3.52
CA ASP A 12 -5.10 -10.51 -4.86
C ASP A 12 -4.12 -9.60 -5.64
N PRO A 13 -2.94 -10.10 -6.03
CA PRO A 13 -1.97 -9.32 -6.80
C PRO A 13 -2.45 -8.98 -8.21
N GLY A 14 -3.27 -9.83 -8.84
CA GLY A 14 -3.89 -9.56 -10.13
C GLY A 14 -4.90 -8.42 -10.04
N GLU A 15 -5.72 -8.42 -8.98
CA GLU A 15 -6.66 -7.33 -8.72
C GLU A 15 -5.95 -6.00 -8.44
N PHE A 16 -4.88 -6.04 -7.66
CA PHE A 16 -4.02 -4.88 -7.40
C PHE A 16 -3.44 -4.32 -8.71
N LEU A 17 -2.86 -5.17 -9.55
CA LEU A 17 -2.27 -4.77 -10.83
C LEU A 17 -3.32 -4.27 -11.84
N ALA A 18 -4.55 -4.78 -11.80
CA ALA A 18 -5.64 -4.28 -12.64
C ALA A 18 -6.03 -2.85 -12.29
N ARG A 19 -5.95 -2.46 -11.01
CA ARG A 19 -6.32 -1.12 -10.53
C ARG A 19 -5.16 -0.12 -10.58
N ALA A 20 -3.99 -0.51 -10.08
CA ALA A 20 -2.85 0.37 -9.92
C ALA A 20 -1.84 0.27 -11.09
N GLY A 21 -1.97 -0.71 -11.98
CA GLY A 21 -0.96 -1.04 -12.98
C GLY A 21 -0.52 0.13 -13.84
N ASP A 22 -1.47 0.91 -14.39
CA ASP A 22 -1.15 2.05 -15.26
C ASP A 22 -0.42 3.15 -14.48
N PHE A 23 -0.86 3.43 -13.25
CA PHE A 23 -0.18 4.36 -12.35
C PHE A 23 1.24 3.90 -12.02
N LEU A 24 1.43 2.62 -11.70
CA LEU A 24 2.74 2.08 -11.39
C LEU A 24 3.66 2.15 -12.62
N ARG A 25 3.16 1.78 -13.81
CA ARG A 25 3.88 1.83 -15.08
C ARG A 25 4.15 3.24 -15.60
N SER A 26 3.44 4.26 -15.12
CA SER A 26 3.72 5.66 -15.48
C SER A 26 5.12 6.13 -15.04
N ARG A 27 5.67 5.52 -13.97
CA ARG A 27 7.01 5.83 -13.42
C ARG A 27 7.69 4.54 -12.97
N PRO A 28 8.05 3.63 -13.89
CA PRO A 28 8.42 2.26 -13.56
C PRO A 28 9.64 2.21 -12.65
N ALA A 29 10.64 3.07 -12.88
CA ALA A 29 11.82 3.16 -12.02
C ALA A 29 11.46 3.48 -10.55
N ARG A 30 10.54 4.42 -10.32
CA ARG A 30 10.08 4.79 -8.96
C ARG A 30 9.21 3.70 -8.32
N HIS A 31 8.52 2.91 -9.14
CA HIS A 31 7.58 1.89 -8.69
C HIS A 31 8.09 0.46 -8.90
N THR A 32 9.41 0.30 -9.06
CA THR A 32 10.04 -0.99 -9.40
C THR A 32 9.65 -2.07 -8.40
N VAL A 33 9.79 -1.80 -7.09
CA VAL A 33 9.42 -2.76 -6.03
C VAL A 33 7.96 -3.19 -6.14
N HIS A 34 7.06 -2.26 -6.44
CA HIS A 34 5.63 -2.55 -6.56
C HIS A 34 5.33 -3.46 -7.74
N LEU A 35 5.91 -3.14 -8.90
CA LEU A 35 5.73 -3.90 -10.12
C LEU A 35 6.33 -5.31 -9.98
N THR A 36 7.55 -5.44 -9.46
CA THR A 36 8.23 -6.74 -9.40
C THR A 36 7.67 -7.65 -8.32
N VAL A 37 7.34 -7.13 -7.15
CA VAL A 37 6.76 -7.94 -6.05
C VAL A 37 5.36 -8.42 -6.42
N ALA A 38 4.50 -7.52 -6.93
CA ALA A 38 3.14 -7.91 -7.34
C ALA A 38 3.16 -8.93 -8.49
N GLU A 39 4.04 -8.76 -9.48
CA GLU A 39 4.20 -9.71 -10.58
C GLU A 39 4.76 -11.06 -10.10
N THR A 40 5.69 -11.05 -9.16
CA THR A 40 6.23 -12.27 -8.55
C THR A 40 5.13 -13.03 -7.80
N LEU A 41 4.33 -12.34 -6.99
CA LEU A 41 3.21 -12.96 -6.26
C LEU A 41 2.14 -13.50 -7.22
N ARG A 42 1.85 -12.78 -8.30
CA ARG A 42 0.90 -13.22 -9.34
C ARG A 42 1.33 -14.50 -10.04
N THR A 43 2.63 -14.66 -10.28
CA THR A 43 3.18 -15.78 -11.07
C THR A 43 3.63 -16.97 -10.22
N ARG A 44 4.09 -16.72 -8.98
CA ARG A 44 4.69 -17.73 -8.10
C ARG A 44 3.85 -18.03 -6.85
N GLY A 45 2.77 -17.28 -6.63
CA GLY A 45 1.83 -17.49 -5.52
C GLY A 45 2.11 -16.62 -4.29
N ALA A 46 1.10 -16.54 -3.41
CA ALA A 46 1.09 -15.66 -2.23
C ALA A 46 2.20 -15.97 -1.20
N GLY A 47 2.62 -17.22 -1.10
CA GLY A 47 3.56 -17.69 -0.07
C GLY A 47 5.06 -17.42 -0.33
N VAL A 48 5.40 -16.75 -1.44
CA VAL A 48 6.82 -16.59 -1.87
C VAL A 48 7.65 -15.77 -0.90
N TYR A 49 7.03 -14.81 -0.20
CA TYR A 49 7.71 -13.90 0.72
C TYR A 49 7.44 -14.19 2.20
N GLY A 50 6.59 -15.17 2.52
CA GLY A 50 6.23 -15.51 3.88
C GLY A 50 4.96 -16.36 3.96
N ALA A 51 4.67 -16.86 5.15
CA ALA A 51 3.48 -17.67 5.39
C ALA A 51 2.18 -16.85 5.50
N SER A 52 2.29 -15.54 5.73
CA SER A 52 1.14 -14.64 5.82
C SER A 52 0.77 -14.08 4.46
N ASP A 53 -0.53 -13.86 4.26
CA ASP A 53 -1.05 -13.29 3.01
C ASP A 53 -0.42 -11.91 2.70
N PRO A 54 -0.10 -11.64 1.43
CA PRO A 54 0.24 -10.28 1.01
C PRO A 54 -0.98 -9.38 1.11
N GLU A 55 -0.75 -8.11 1.44
CA GLU A 55 -1.76 -7.08 1.46
C GLU A 55 -1.38 -5.95 0.51
N PHE A 56 -2.36 -5.49 -0.24
CA PHE A 56 -2.21 -4.41 -1.19
C PHE A 56 -3.26 -3.35 -0.91
N GLY A 57 -2.95 -2.12 -1.32
CA GLY A 57 -3.98 -1.11 -1.40
C GLY A 57 -3.73 -0.05 -2.45
N VAL A 58 -4.84 0.57 -2.87
CA VAL A 58 -4.89 1.57 -3.93
C VAL A 58 -5.73 2.74 -3.44
N LEU A 59 -5.18 3.94 -3.59
CA LEU A 59 -5.88 5.18 -3.34
C LEU A 59 -6.36 5.77 -4.67
N ALA A 60 -7.67 5.83 -4.84
CA ALA A 60 -8.29 6.41 -6.03
C ALA A 60 -8.10 7.94 -6.11
N GLY A 61 -8.27 8.47 -7.33
CA GLY A 61 -8.45 9.91 -7.59
C GLY A 61 -9.57 10.53 -6.76
N ALA A 62 -9.46 11.83 -6.50
CA ALA A 62 -10.47 12.57 -5.73
C ALA A 62 -11.86 12.63 -6.41
N ASP A 63 -11.89 12.40 -7.72
CA ASP A 63 -13.04 12.29 -8.61
C ASP A 63 -13.36 10.83 -8.98
N GLY A 64 -12.69 9.86 -8.34
CA GLY A 64 -12.79 8.44 -8.69
C GLY A 64 -11.99 8.04 -9.94
N HIS A 65 -11.28 8.98 -10.57
CA HIS A 65 -10.49 8.72 -11.77
C HIS A 65 -8.99 8.62 -11.48
N GLY A 66 -8.38 7.55 -12.01
CA GLY A 66 -6.96 7.29 -11.83
C GLY A 66 -6.58 6.92 -10.40
N VAL A 67 -5.27 6.72 -10.20
CA VAL A 67 -4.69 6.30 -8.92
C VAL A 67 -3.72 7.38 -8.46
N ARG A 68 -3.84 7.75 -7.18
CA ARG A 68 -2.99 8.76 -6.53
C ARG A 68 -1.86 8.14 -5.72
N ALA A 69 -2.07 6.94 -5.19
CA ALA A 69 -1.06 6.19 -4.44
C ALA A 69 -1.40 4.70 -4.41
N ALA A 70 -0.40 3.89 -4.12
CA ALA A 70 -0.53 2.47 -3.87
C ALA A 70 0.36 2.06 -2.70
N PHE A 71 0.10 0.90 -2.12
CA PHE A 71 1.05 0.24 -1.23
C PHE A 71 1.02 -1.28 -1.46
N LEU A 72 2.10 -1.94 -1.06
CA LEU A 72 2.11 -3.37 -0.79
C LEU A 72 2.72 -3.68 0.58
N ARG A 73 2.35 -4.82 1.13
CA ARG A 73 2.95 -5.42 2.32
C ARG A 73 3.00 -6.92 2.10
N THR A 74 4.17 -7.50 2.34
CA THR A 74 4.38 -8.95 2.26
C THR A 74 5.00 -9.39 3.58
N PRO A 75 4.22 -9.70 4.62
CA PRO A 75 4.79 -10.01 5.92
C PRO A 75 5.79 -11.18 5.83
N PRO A 76 6.93 -11.12 6.54
CA PRO A 76 7.23 -10.20 7.65
C PRO A 76 7.80 -8.83 7.25
N HIS A 77 7.90 -8.54 5.95
CA HIS A 77 8.50 -7.31 5.44
C HIS A 77 7.65 -6.06 5.76
N PRO A 78 8.31 -4.89 5.89
CA PRO A 78 7.61 -3.63 6.18
C PRO A 78 6.62 -3.24 5.08
N LEU A 79 5.70 -2.34 5.42
CA LEU A 79 4.82 -1.68 4.45
C LEU A 79 5.65 -0.88 3.46
N VAL A 80 5.35 -1.01 2.16
CA VAL A 80 5.98 -0.25 1.09
C VAL A 80 4.91 0.57 0.38
N PRO A 81 4.70 1.85 0.76
CA PRO A 81 3.83 2.75 0.02
C PRO A 81 4.60 3.46 -1.11
N THR A 82 3.88 3.88 -2.16
CA THR A 82 4.35 4.97 -3.03
C THR A 82 4.33 6.30 -2.29
N ALA A 83 4.94 7.35 -2.84
CA ALA A 83 4.96 8.67 -2.21
C ALA A 83 3.56 9.13 -1.75
N LEU A 84 3.44 9.56 -0.50
CA LEU A 84 2.19 10.00 0.12
C LEU A 84 2.30 11.46 0.58
N THR A 85 1.20 12.20 0.45
CA THR A 85 1.01 13.42 1.24
C THR A 85 0.70 13.07 2.70
N GLY A 86 0.89 14.01 3.63
CA GLY A 86 0.58 13.79 5.05
C GLY A 86 -0.86 13.34 5.31
N ARG A 87 -1.83 13.87 4.55
CA ARG A 87 -3.24 13.46 4.64
C ARG A 87 -3.47 12.02 4.18
N GLN A 88 -2.83 11.61 3.08
CA GLN A 88 -2.94 10.25 2.55
C GLN A 88 -2.27 9.23 3.48
N ALA A 89 -1.13 9.61 4.08
CA ALA A 89 -0.44 8.81 5.08
C ALA A 89 -1.28 8.63 6.35
N ASP A 90 -1.95 9.69 6.82
CA ASP A 90 -2.88 9.65 7.94
C ASP A 90 -4.08 8.73 7.67
N ALA A 91 -4.74 8.89 6.52
CA ALA A 91 -5.84 8.02 6.12
C ALA A 91 -5.43 6.55 6.01
N LEU A 92 -4.23 6.27 5.48
CA LEU A 92 -3.69 4.91 5.39
C LEU A 92 -3.39 4.33 6.78
N ALA A 93 -2.75 5.11 7.65
CA ALA A 93 -2.43 4.69 9.02
C ALA A 93 -3.70 4.37 9.82
N ALA A 94 -4.72 5.22 9.77
CA ALA A 94 -6.01 4.98 10.42
C ALA A 94 -6.67 3.67 9.95
N ARG A 95 -6.68 3.43 8.62
CA ARG A 95 -7.25 2.20 8.02
C ARG A 95 -6.48 0.96 8.44
N LEU A 96 -5.14 1.01 8.40
CA LEU A 96 -4.29 -0.12 8.78
C LEU A 96 -4.38 -0.41 10.29
N ALA A 97 -4.36 0.62 11.14
CA ALA A 97 -4.49 0.46 12.59
C ALA A 97 -5.82 -0.23 12.95
N GLY A 98 -6.94 0.20 12.36
CA GLY A 98 -8.24 -0.46 12.56
C GLY A 98 -8.26 -1.94 12.17
N ARG A 99 -7.44 -2.36 11.20
CA ARG A 99 -7.32 -3.75 10.76
C ARG A 99 -6.33 -4.57 11.59
N GLU A 100 -5.27 -3.96 12.10
CA GLU A 100 -4.34 -4.61 13.02
C GLU A 100 -4.99 -4.95 14.37
N HIS A 101 -5.89 -4.09 14.87
CA HIS A 101 -6.75 -4.42 16.02
C HIS A 101 -7.63 -5.66 15.78
N ALA A 102 -7.85 -6.06 14.52
CA ALA A 102 -8.57 -7.27 14.14
C ALA A 102 -7.65 -8.49 13.89
N GLY A 103 -6.34 -8.40 14.16
CA GLY A 103 -5.42 -9.55 14.22
C GLY A 103 -4.51 -9.79 13.00
N SER A 104 -4.19 -8.76 12.20
CA SER A 104 -3.49 -8.90 10.89
C SER A 104 -1.95 -9.02 10.94
N GLY A 105 -1.36 -9.46 12.07
CA GLY A 105 0.04 -9.91 12.10
C GLY A 105 1.12 -8.83 12.26
N GLY A 106 0.78 -7.63 12.72
CA GLY A 106 1.70 -6.61 13.24
C GLY A 106 2.49 -5.86 12.18
N LEU A 107 2.32 -4.53 12.10
CA LEU A 107 3.14 -3.70 11.23
C LEU A 107 4.57 -3.60 11.76
N THR A 108 5.54 -4.17 11.06
CA THR A 108 6.96 -4.21 11.47
C THR A 108 7.74 -2.94 11.12
N GLY A 109 7.21 -2.11 10.21
CA GLY A 109 7.81 -0.85 9.81
C GLY A 109 7.25 -0.32 8.50
N VAL A 110 7.84 0.77 8.00
CA VAL A 110 7.55 1.38 6.69
C VAL A 110 8.85 1.58 5.92
N ASN A 111 8.83 1.24 4.63
CA ASN A 111 9.93 1.48 3.69
C ASN A 111 9.42 2.43 2.58
N ALA A 112 9.82 3.69 2.67
CA ALA A 112 9.45 4.76 1.74
C ALA A 112 10.54 5.84 1.73
N ASP A 113 10.40 6.86 0.88
CA ASP A 113 11.20 8.08 1.00
C ASP A 113 11.00 8.75 2.37
N ASP A 114 11.98 9.56 2.79
CA ASP A 114 12.02 10.17 4.12
C ASP A 114 10.75 10.93 4.49
N ALA A 115 10.19 11.69 3.55
CA ALA A 115 9.00 12.49 3.78
C ALA A 115 7.77 11.60 4.01
N THR A 116 7.58 10.58 3.17
CA THR A 116 6.49 9.61 3.27
C THR A 116 6.62 8.76 4.54
N ALA A 117 7.83 8.27 4.84
CA ALA A 117 8.11 7.47 6.02
C ALA A 117 7.85 8.26 7.31
N ALA A 118 8.32 9.51 7.39
CA ALA A 118 8.09 10.37 8.55
C ALA A 118 6.61 10.70 8.74
N ALA A 119 5.90 11.04 7.66
CA ALA A 119 4.47 11.33 7.70
C ALA A 119 3.65 10.11 8.17
N PHE A 120 3.92 8.94 7.60
CA PHE A 120 3.25 7.70 7.97
C PHE A 120 3.57 7.31 9.42
N ALA A 121 4.82 7.34 9.84
CA ALA A 121 5.20 6.99 11.21
C ALA A 121 4.59 7.94 12.25
N ALA A 122 4.51 9.25 11.94
CA ALA A 122 3.84 10.21 12.80
C ALA A 122 2.34 9.94 12.93
N ALA A 123 1.67 9.54 11.84
CA ALA A 123 0.26 9.16 11.85
C ALA A 123 0.02 7.86 12.59
N TRP A 124 0.83 6.84 12.32
CA TRP A 124 0.73 5.53 12.97
C TRP A 124 0.75 5.63 14.49
N ARG A 125 1.62 6.46 15.08
CA ARG A 125 1.69 6.65 16.54
C ARG A 125 0.46 7.30 17.17
N ARG A 126 -0.44 7.89 16.38
CA ARG A 126 -1.68 8.52 16.87
C ARG A 126 -2.88 7.57 16.87
N HIS A 127 -2.79 6.45 16.14
CA HIS A 127 -3.83 5.44 16.00
C HIS A 127 -3.47 4.17 16.78
#